data_AF-A0A537HUM6-F1
#
_entry.id   AF-A0A537HUM6-F1
#
_cell.length_a   1.000
_cell.length_b   1.000
_cell.length_c   1.000
_cell.angle_alpha   90.00
_cell.angle_beta   90.00
_cell.angle_gamma   90.00
#
_symmetry.space_group_name_H-M   'P 1'
#
loop_
_entity.id
_entity.type
_entity.pdbx_description
1 polymer ?
#
loop_
_entity_poly.entity_id
_entity_poly.type
_entity_poly.pdbx_seq_one_letter_code
_entity_poly.pdbx_strand_id
1 'polypeptide(L)'
;MRLRFTLLSLLFFSQGYSQITMTLRKSFIDSFKNNLTINANYEVYFAHAKPNPAAKDGDLHFSGYDKKIGLPVVAEIMNAKENKNALDIIHEKEGKGKPDEKIKLSGAWRLWCEHPGDIEAFKQGKMKIEIENTNPSHVFEIHPVTKVDTVDLMHTLHKTTGYTYKIAEDAFSRYSNLRCRISQNAKTISIETNGIGYNYVDFWLELNSSNQQEVSDGLFAYCTIYDSEFDPEDEDHDDLITHKLRVGFIKGSDLYNKVKTMKKGEFLHVAGIPRINLNLVRWRANNGSSRPEVLNWNLPYEMIAVGEID
;
A
#
# COMPACT_ATOMS: atom_id res chain seq x y z
N MET A 1 -19.68 -63.65 8.67
CA MET A 1 -19.44 -62.34 9.31
C MET A 1 -18.12 -61.76 8.78
N ARG A 2 -18.16 -60.83 7.80
CA ARG A 2 -16.98 -60.13 7.29
C ARG A 2 -17.31 -58.64 7.29
N LEU A 3 -16.81 -57.91 8.29
CA LEU A 3 -16.87 -56.44 8.33
C LEU A 3 -15.87 -55.90 7.31
N ARG A 4 -16.36 -55.13 6.33
CA ARG A 4 -15.51 -54.27 5.49
C ARG A 4 -15.39 -52.92 6.19
N PHE A 5 -14.19 -52.58 6.64
CA PHE A 5 -13.84 -51.22 7.02
C PHE A 5 -13.54 -50.42 5.74
N THR A 6 -14.39 -49.46 5.41
CA THR A 6 -14.12 -48.45 4.39
C THR A 6 -13.32 -47.34 5.06
N LEU A 7 -12.02 -47.26 4.76
CA LEU A 7 -11.16 -46.18 5.21
C LEU A 7 -11.44 -44.94 4.32
N LEU A 8 -12.10 -43.93 4.89
CA LEU A 8 -12.33 -42.65 4.22
C LEU A 8 -11.07 -41.79 4.40
N SER A 9 -10.22 -41.73 3.38
CA SER A 9 -9.06 -40.84 3.35
C SER A 9 -9.53 -39.39 3.15
N LEU A 10 -9.60 -38.63 4.24
CA LEU A 10 -9.69 -37.17 4.21
C LEU A 10 -8.37 -36.60 3.68
N LEU A 11 -8.32 -36.34 2.38
CA LEU A 11 -7.29 -35.50 1.76
C LEU A 11 -7.53 -34.05 2.21
N PHE A 12 -6.86 -33.64 3.29
CA PHE A 12 -6.67 -32.23 3.59
C PHE A 12 -5.76 -31.64 2.51
N PHE A 13 -6.34 -30.96 1.52
CA PHE A 13 -5.59 -30.04 0.69
C PHE A 13 -5.16 -28.87 1.57
N SER A 14 -3.93 -28.90 2.07
CA SER A 14 -3.28 -27.68 2.54
C SER A 14 -3.07 -26.80 1.30
N GLN A 15 -3.93 -25.82 1.07
CA GLN A 15 -3.57 -24.68 0.23
C GLN A 15 -2.33 -24.05 0.87
N GLY A 16 -1.16 -24.37 0.33
CA GLY A 16 0.07 -23.70 0.67
C GLY A 16 -0.04 -22.27 0.19
N TYR A 17 -0.48 -21.36 1.06
CA TYR A 17 -0.34 -19.94 0.80
C TYR A 17 1.16 -19.67 0.67
N SER A 18 1.55 -19.19 -0.51
CA SER A 18 2.94 -18.89 -0.77
C SER A 18 3.41 -17.75 0.12
N GLN A 19 4.44 -18.05 0.89
CA GLN A 19 4.98 -17.18 1.90
C GLN A 19 5.89 -16.12 1.28
N ILE A 20 5.64 -14.87 1.61
CA ILE A 20 6.39 -13.70 1.17
C ILE A 20 7.32 -13.26 2.29
N THR A 21 8.60 -13.05 1.98
CA THR A 21 9.57 -12.50 2.94
C THR A 21 10.13 -11.18 2.44
N MET A 22 10.03 -10.13 3.24
CA MET A 22 10.57 -8.80 2.95
C MET A 22 11.67 -8.47 3.96
N THR A 23 12.90 -8.30 3.49
CA THR A 23 14.06 -7.92 4.32
C THR A 23 14.46 -6.48 4.01
N LEU A 24 14.24 -5.59 4.98
CA LEU A 24 14.49 -4.15 4.86
C LEU A 24 15.68 -3.74 5.73
N ARG A 25 16.44 -2.74 5.27
CA ARG A 25 17.48 -2.10 6.07
C ARG A 25 16.82 -1.26 7.18
N LYS A 26 17.33 -1.37 8.41
CA LYS A 26 16.85 -0.57 9.54
C LYS A 26 16.94 0.94 9.27
N SER A 27 18.00 1.37 8.57
CA SER A 27 18.16 2.76 8.15
C SER A 27 17.03 3.23 7.23
N PHE A 28 16.57 2.37 6.30
CA PHE A 28 15.44 2.70 5.44
C PHE A 28 14.15 2.87 6.26
N ILE A 29 13.86 1.90 7.14
CA ILE A 29 12.70 1.98 8.04
C ILE A 29 12.75 3.25 8.88
N ASP A 30 13.88 3.54 9.52
CA ASP A 30 14.00 4.72 10.39
C ASP A 30 13.88 6.04 9.62
N SER A 31 14.29 6.08 8.35
CA SER A 31 14.13 7.27 7.48
C SER A 31 12.73 7.46 6.92
N PHE A 32 11.93 6.40 6.72
CA PHE A 32 10.67 6.49 5.98
C PHE A 32 9.41 6.10 6.77
N LYS A 33 9.52 5.49 7.96
CA LYS A 33 8.37 4.94 8.71
C LYS A 33 7.24 5.92 9.04
N ASN A 34 7.49 7.23 8.97
CA ASN A 34 6.51 8.29 9.18
C ASN A 34 6.49 9.31 8.02
N ASN A 35 6.87 8.86 6.82
CA ASN A 35 6.74 9.64 5.60
C ASN A 35 5.58 9.06 4.79
N LEU A 36 4.81 9.93 4.15
CA LEU A 36 3.76 9.51 3.23
C LEU A 36 4.32 9.27 1.83
N THR A 37 5.28 10.09 1.44
CA THR A 37 5.83 10.14 0.09
C THR A 37 7.31 9.77 0.02
N ILE A 38 7.75 9.43 -1.18
CA ILE A 38 9.15 9.16 -1.49
C ILE A 38 9.56 9.85 -2.78
N ASN A 39 10.71 10.53 -2.76
CA ASN A 39 11.31 11.10 -3.97
C ASN A 39 12.34 10.14 -4.56
N ALA A 40 12.14 9.66 -5.79
CA ALA A 40 13.02 8.70 -6.45
C ALA A 40 13.76 9.30 -7.66
N ASN A 41 14.96 8.80 -7.91
CA ASN A 41 15.66 8.92 -9.19
C ASN A 41 15.42 7.61 -9.95
N TYR A 42 14.29 7.56 -10.64
CA TYR A 42 13.65 6.34 -11.06
C TYR A 42 14.08 5.94 -12.47
N GLU A 43 14.55 4.71 -12.60
CA GLU A 43 14.80 4.04 -13.87
C GLU A 43 13.50 3.37 -14.33
N VAL A 44 12.91 3.80 -15.45
CA VAL A 44 11.68 3.19 -16.00
C VAL A 44 12.08 1.99 -16.87
N TYR A 45 11.79 0.78 -16.40
CA TYR A 45 12.13 -0.44 -17.14
C TYR A 45 11.05 -0.75 -18.17
N PHE A 46 9.79 -0.79 -17.75
CA PHE A 46 8.65 -1.04 -18.62
C PHE A 46 7.46 -0.21 -18.19
N ALA A 47 6.65 0.22 -19.14
CA ALA A 47 5.40 0.92 -18.88
C ALA A 47 4.24 0.28 -19.65
N HIS A 48 3.03 0.30 -19.07
CA HIS A 48 1.83 -0.03 -19.85
C HIS A 48 1.74 0.90 -21.07
N ALA A 49 1.39 0.33 -22.22
CA ALA A 49 1.26 1.11 -23.46
C ALA A 49 0.17 2.19 -23.37
N LYS A 50 -0.84 1.96 -22.53
CA LYS A 50 -1.93 2.89 -22.21
C LYS A 50 -2.33 2.71 -20.75
N PRO A 51 -2.91 3.73 -20.10
CA PRO A 51 -3.59 3.52 -18.84
C PRO A 51 -4.61 2.39 -18.94
N ASN A 52 -4.86 1.72 -17.82
CA ASN A 52 -5.95 0.78 -17.73
C ASN A 52 -7.29 1.50 -18.05
N PRO A 53 -8.31 0.78 -18.54
CA PRO A 53 -9.64 1.35 -18.63
C PRO A 53 -10.16 1.68 -17.22
N ALA A 54 -11.01 2.69 -17.06
CA ALA A 54 -11.50 3.11 -15.73
C ALA A 54 -12.19 1.99 -14.92
N ALA A 55 -12.83 1.04 -15.59
CA ALA A 55 -13.41 -0.16 -14.95
C ALA A 55 -12.35 -1.09 -14.31
N LYS A 56 -11.08 -0.86 -14.60
CA LYS A 56 -9.90 -1.50 -14.03
C LYS A 56 -8.97 -0.39 -13.54
N ASP A 57 -9.33 0.34 -12.50
CA ASP A 57 -8.61 1.45 -11.82
C ASP A 57 -8.24 2.71 -12.64
N GLY A 58 -8.06 2.63 -13.96
CA GLY A 58 -7.70 3.80 -14.74
C GLY A 58 -6.23 4.21 -14.63
N ASP A 59 -5.39 3.39 -13.98
CA ASP A 59 -4.02 3.74 -13.65
C ASP A 59 -3.06 3.43 -14.79
N LEU A 60 -1.95 4.15 -14.83
CA LEU A 60 -0.79 3.77 -15.64
C LEU A 60 0.23 3.08 -14.73
N HIS A 61 0.42 1.78 -14.94
CA HIS A 61 1.47 1.01 -14.27
C HIS A 61 2.77 1.08 -15.05
N PHE A 62 3.86 1.28 -14.33
CA PHE A 62 5.20 1.16 -14.87
C PHE A 62 6.15 0.63 -13.80
N SER A 63 7.01 -0.30 -14.21
CA SER A 63 7.97 -0.95 -13.34
C SER A 63 9.34 -0.34 -13.50
N GLY A 64 10.15 -0.49 -12.45
CA GLY A 64 11.43 0.16 -12.42
C GLY A 64 12.17 0.06 -11.10
N TYR A 65 13.17 0.91 -10.98
CA TYR A 65 14.14 0.81 -9.90
C TYR A 65 14.68 2.16 -9.45
N ASP A 66 14.90 2.29 -8.14
CA ASP A 66 15.76 3.30 -7.55
C ASP A 66 16.64 2.63 -6.49
N LYS A 67 17.96 2.88 -6.55
CA LYS A 67 18.93 2.40 -5.56
C LYS A 67 18.57 2.76 -4.11
N LYS A 68 17.88 3.88 -3.89
CA LYS A 68 17.45 4.36 -2.58
C LYS A 68 16.41 3.42 -1.97
N ILE A 69 15.52 2.89 -2.81
CA ILE A 69 14.49 1.93 -2.42
C ILE A 69 15.10 0.52 -2.37
N GLY A 70 15.90 0.16 -3.37
CA GLY A 70 16.67 -1.09 -3.37
C GLY A 70 15.83 -2.36 -3.48
N LEU A 71 14.61 -2.25 -4.02
CA LEU A 71 13.65 -3.32 -4.33
C LEU A 71 13.10 -3.11 -5.76
N PRO A 72 12.54 -4.13 -6.43
CA PRO A 72 11.71 -3.89 -7.60
C PRO A 72 10.55 -2.98 -7.18
N VAL A 73 10.23 -1.99 -8.01
CA VAL A 73 9.18 -1.01 -7.73
C VAL A 73 8.20 -0.99 -8.89
N VAL A 74 6.90 -1.06 -8.58
CA VAL A 74 5.84 -0.64 -9.49
C VAL A 74 5.39 0.76 -9.08
N ALA A 75 5.28 1.66 -10.04
CA ALA A 75 4.76 3.00 -9.84
C ALA A 75 3.47 3.15 -10.64
N GLU A 76 2.50 3.84 -10.05
CA GLU A 76 1.14 3.93 -10.58
C GLU A 76 0.68 5.39 -10.56
N ILE A 77 0.37 5.93 -11.74
CA ILE A 77 -0.29 7.23 -11.85
C ILE A 77 -1.80 6.97 -11.76
N MET A 78 -2.43 7.46 -10.70
CA MET A 78 -3.88 7.38 -10.53
C MET A 78 -4.59 8.21 -11.61
N ASN A 79 -5.72 7.72 -12.15
CA ASN A 79 -6.52 8.43 -13.17
C ASN A 79 -5.68 8.93 -14.37
N ALA A 80 -4.69 8.14 -14.80
CA ALA A 80 -3.61 8.62 -15.67
C ALA A 80 -4.07 9.22 -17.00
N LYS A 81 -5.23 8.82 -17.54
CA LYS A 81 -5.78 9.37 -18.80
C LYS A 81 -5.89 10.90 -18.81
N GLU A 82 -5.96 11.52 -17.64
CA GLU A 82 -6.13 12.96 -17.46
C GLU A 82 -4.83 13.74 -17.69
N ASN A 83 -3.67 13.08 -17.68
CA ASN A 83 -2.39 13.76 -17.74
C ASN A 83 -1.46 13.23 -18.85
N LYS A 84 -1.76 13.59 -20.10
CA LYS A 84 -0.97 13.17 -21.27
C LYS A 84 0.53 13.48 -21.13
N ASN A 85 0.90 14.61 -20.53
CA ASN A 85 2.30 15.01 -20.41
C ASN A 85 3.11 14.03 -19.55
N ALA A 86 2.54 13.56 -18.43
CA ALA A 86 3.19 12.55 -17.62
C ALA A 86 3.33 11.22 -18.38
N LEU A 87 2.30 10.80 -19.13
CA LEU A 87 2.37 9.58 -19.97
C LEU A 87 3.50 9.68 -20.99
N ASP A 88 3.57 10.80 -21.70
CA ASP A 88 4.59 11.03 -22.72
C ASP A 88 6.00 10.94 -22.12
N ILE A 89 6.24 11.52 -20.93
CA ILE A 89 7.53 11.40 -20.23
C ILE A 89 7.84 9.95 -19.86
N ILE A 90 6.88 9.22 -19.28
CA ILE A 90 7.10 7.82 -18.90
C ILE A 90 7.42 6.95 -20.12
N HIS A 91 6.70 7.12 -21.23
CA HIS A 91 6.94 6.37 -22.47
C HIS A 91 8.23 6.77 -23.18
N GLU A 92 8.60 8.06 -23.17
CA GLU A 92 9.88 8.51 -23.72
C GLU A 92 11.07 7.92 -22.96
N LYS A 93 10.95 7.78 -21.63
CA LYS A 93 12.02 7.26 -20.76
C LYS A 93 11.95 5.75 -20.51
N GLU A 94 11.02 5.05 -21.16
CA GLU A 94 10.90 3.59 -21.04
C GLU A 94 12.12 2.88 -21.67
N GLY A 95 12.92 2.23 -20.82
CA GLY A 95 14.14 1.53 -21.25
C GLY A 95 13.95 0.12 -21.81
N LYS A 96 12.73 -0.42 -21.80
CA LYS A 96 12.38 -1.81 -22.19
C LYS A 96 13.32 -2.85 -21.56
N GLY A 97 13.52 -2.73 -20.26
CA GLY A 97 14.41 -3.57 -19.45
C GLY A 97 15.87 -3.10 -19.38
N LYS A 98 16.26 -2.07 -20.13
CA LYS A 98 17.61 -1.50 -20.15
C LYS A 98 17.58 0.04 -20.12
N PRO A 99 17.08 0.66 -19.04
CA PRO A 99 17.02 2.10 -18.95
C PRO A 99 18.41 2.72 -18.95
N ASP A 100 18.56 3.78 -19.73
CA ASP A 100 19.74 4.63 -19.86
C ASP A 100 19.53 6.01 -19.19
N GLU A 101 18.28 6.42 -19.04
CA GLU A 101 17.88 7.67 -18.41
C GLU A 101 17.09 7.46 -17.11
N LYS A 102 16.97 8.53 -16.31
CA LYS A 102 16.22 8.55 -15.05
C LYS A 102 15.30 9.74 -14.99
N ILE A 103 14.11 9.52 -14.45
CA ILE A 103 13.16 10.58 -14.11
C ILE A 103 13.21 10.89 -12.62
N LYS A 104 12.84 12.11 -12.24
CA LYS A 104 12.52 12.45 -10.86
C LYS A 104 11.07 12.05 -10.61
N LEU A 105 10.85 11.08 -9.73
CA LEU A 105 9.52 10.61 -9.39
C LEU A 105 9.21 10.99 -7.94
N SER A 106 8.00 11.43 -7.64
CA SER A 106 7.51 11.56 -6.26
C SER A 106 6.12 10.97 -6.17
N GLY A 107 5.78 10.38 -5.05
CA GLY A 107 4.46 9.78 -4.84
C GLY A 107 4.34 9.18 -3.46
N ALA A 108 3.11 8.81 -3.08
CA ALA A 108 2.91 7.99 -1.90
C ALA A 108 3.65 6.67 -2.07
N TRP A 109 4.29 6.20 -1.01
CA TRP A 109 4.97 4.91 -1.04
C TRP A 109 4.23 3.91 -0.18
N ARG A 110 4.17 2.66 -0.64
CA ARG A 110 3.68 1.54 0.15
C ARG A 110 4.58 0.32 0.03
N LEU A 111 4.63 -0.41 1.15
CA LEU A 111 5.08 -1.78 1.17
C LEU A 111 3.81 -2.63 1.38
N TRP A 112 3.44 -3.41 0.38
CA TRP A 112 2.20 -4.19 0.37
C TRP A 112 2.39 -5.50 -0.40
N CYS A 113 1.75 -6.57 0.05
CA CYS A 113 1.88 -7.90 -0.57
C CYS A 113 0.61 -8.19 -1.38
N GLU A 114 0.38 -7.44 -2.45
CA GLU A 114 -0.87 -7.54 -3.22
C GLU A 114 -1.05 -8.92 -3.88
N HIS A 115 0.02 -9.45 -4.47
CA HIS A 115 -0.01 -10.75 -5.14
C HIS A 115 0.55 -11.86 -4.24
N PRO A 116 -0.05 -13.06 -4.22
CA PRO A 116 0.61 -14.23 -3.63
C PRO A 116 1.90 -14.49 -4.43
N GLY A 117 3.06 -14.47 -3.77
CA GLY A 117 4.33 -14.75 -4.48
C GLY A 117 4.44 -16.21 -4.92
N ASP A 118 5.48 -16.59 -5.66
CA ASP A 118 5.83 -17.99 -5.95
C ASP A 118 7.04 -18.47 -5.10
N ILE A 119 7.14 -17.98 -3.85
CA ILE A 119 8.31 -18.04 -2.95
C ILE A 119 9.36 -17.00 -3.36
N GLU A 120 9.05 -15.72 -3.13
CA GLU A 120 10.03 -14.65 -3.25
C GLU A 120 10.44 -14.06 -1.90
N ALA A 121 11.75 -14.06 -1.69
CA ALA A 121 12.40 -13.27 -0.65
C ALA A 121 12.86 -11.93 -1.26
N PHE A 122 12.11 -10.86 -0.99
CA PHE A 122 12.47 -9.49 -1.32
C PHE A 122 13.52 -8.99 -0.34
N LYS A 123 14.68 -8.57 -0.84
CA LYS A 123 15.78 -8.11 0.02
C LYS A 123 16.39 -6.81 -0.48
N GLN A 124 16.35 -5.79 0.37
CA GLN A 124 16.92 -4.48 0.06
C GLN A 124 18.43 -4.53 -0.18
N GLY A 125 18.85 -3.80 -1.22
CA GLY A 125 20.27 -3.51 -1.47
C GLY A 125 20.96 -4.48 -2.43
N LYS A 126 20.20 -5.25 -3.22
CA LYS A 126 20.73 -5.81 -4.46
C LYS A 126 21.08 -4.66 -5.41
N MET A 127 22.26 -4.71 -6.04
CA MET A 127 22.68 -3.66 -6.99
C MET A 127 22.06 -3.83 -8.38
N LYS A 128 21.62 -5.04 -8.70
CA LYS A 128 20.89 -5.38 -9.92
C LYS A 128 19.65 -6.16 -9.54
N ILE A 129 18.53 -5.79 -10.13
CA ILE A 129 17.25 -6.44 -9.97
C ILE A 129 16.76 -6.75 -11.38
N GLU A 130 16.36 -7.99 -11.60
CA GLU A 130 15.74 -8.39 -12.85
C GLU A 130 14.28 -7.94 -12.80
N ILE A 131 13.92 -7.09 -13.75
CA ILE A 131 12.55 -6.63 -14.00
C ILE A 131 12.30 -7.01 -15.45
N GLU A 132 11.25 -7.77 -15.71
CA GLU A 132 11.01 -8.41 -17.01
C GLU A 132 9.78 -7.90 -17.74
N ASN A 133 8.89 -7.20 -17.03
CA ASN A 133 7.64 -6.67 -17.57
C ASN A 133 7.14 -5.47 -16.73
N THR A 134 5.96 -4.96 -17.05
CA THR A 134 5.33 -3.77 -16.43
C THR A 134 4.81 -4.00 -15.02
N ASN A 135 4.59 -5.26 -14.63
CA ASN A 135 4.11 -5.66 -13.31
C ASN A 135 4.87 -6.91 -12.83
N PRO A 136 6.19 -6.79 -12.54
CA PRO A 136 6.97 -7.89 -12.02
C PRO A 136 6.48 -8.27 -10.63
N SER A 137 6.92 -9.41 -10.11
CA SER A 137 6.73 -9.70 -8.68
C SER A 137 7.38 -8.58 -7.85
N HIS A 138 6.57 -7.96 -6.99
CA HIS A 138 6.95 -6.78 -6.23
C HIS A 138 6.19 -6.71 -4.91
N VAL A 139 6.75 -5.92 -4.00
CA VAL A 139 6.12 -5.58 -2.71
C VAL A 139 6.20 -4.09 -2.41
N PHE A 140 6.99 -3.34 -3.18
CA PHE A 140 7.19 -1.92 -2.97
C PHE A 140 6.57 -1.18 -4.14
N GLU A 141 5.81 -0.14 -3.82
CA GLU A 141 5.18 0.69 -4.83
C GLU A 141 5.33 2.17 -4.53
N ILE A 142 5.30 2.96 -5.60
CA ILE A 142 5.04 4.39 -5.55
C ILE A 142 3.64 4.59 -6.14
N HIS A 143 2.64 4.55 -5.27
CA HIS A 143 1.23 4.54 -5.60
C HIS A 143 0.47 5.37 -4.57
N PRO A 144 -0.23 6.45 -4.97
CA PRO A 144 -0.16 7.08 -6.30
C PRO A 144 1.11 7.91 -6.48
N VAL A 145 1.57 8.01 -7.73
CA VAL A 145 2.55 9.00 -8.17
C VAL A 145 1.92 10.39 -8.11
N THR A 146 2.61 11.31 -7.44
CA THR A 146 2.18 12.71 -7.27
C THR A 146 2.99 13.68 -8.12
N LYS A 147 4.14 13.26 -8.64
CA LYS A 147 4.97 14.08 -9.54
C LYS A 147 5.86 13.26 -10.44
N VAL A 148 5.94 13.64 -11.72
CA VAL A 148 6.91 13.14 -12.70
C VAL A 148 7.70 14.33 -13.24
N ASP A 149 9.00 14.38 -12.95
CA ASP A 149 9.90 15.50 -13.24
C ASP A 149 9.33 16.85 -12.77
N THR A 150 8.83 17.65 -13.71
CA THR A 150 8.22 18.96 -13.47
C THR A 150 6.68 18.90 -13.47
N VAL A 151 6.09 17.80 -13.92
CA VAL A 151 4.64 17.59 -14.02
C VAL A 151 4.08 17.20 -12.66
N ASP A 152 3.22 18.07 -12.11
CA ASP A 152 2.46 17.81 -10.91
C ASP A 152 1.22 16.94 -11.22
N LEU A 153 0.99 15.93 -10.40
CA LEU A 153 -0.09 14.94 -10.56
C LEU A 153 -1.03 14.93 -9.34
N MET A 154 -0.90 15.87 -8.40
CA MET A 154 -1.78 15.94 -7.24
C MET A 154 -3.27 16.02 -7.61
N HIS A 155 -3.60 16.64 -8.74
CA HIS A 155 -4.97 16.74 -9.25
C HIS A 155 -5.56 15.41 -9.73
N THR A 156 -4.77 14.34 -9.88
CA THR A 156 -5.27 13.02 -10.30
C THR A 156 -5.67 12.14 -9.10
N LEU A 157 -5.43 12.61 -7.87
CA LEU A 157 -5.79 11.94 -6.61
C LEU A 157 -7.26 12.21 -6.27
N HIS A 158 -8.16 11.56 -7.00
CA HIS A 158 -9.61 11.65 -6.84
C HIS A 158 -10.29 10.34 -7.27
N LYS A 159 -11.59 10.19 -7.00
CA LYS A 159 -12.35 9.01 -7.37
C LYS A 159 -12.28 8.70 -8.87
N THR A 160 -11.88 7.47 -9.19
CA THR A 160 -11.94 6.94 -10.55
C THR A 160 -13.39 6.66 -10.95
N THR A 161 -13.93 7.53 -11.81
CA THR A 161 -15.29 7.35 -12.33
C THR A 161 -15.42 6.07 -13.15
N GLY A 162 -16.34 5.19 -12.74
CA GLY A 162 -16.60 3.91 -13.39
C GLY A 162 -15.77 2.74 -12.85
N TYR A 163 -14.99 2.96 -11.79
CA TYR A 163 -14.33 1.90 -11.04
C TYR A 163 -15.20 1.39 -9.89
N THR A 164 -15.15 0.08 -9.64
CA THR A 164 -15.74 -0.53 -8.45
C THR A 164 -14.65 -0.79 -7.42
N TYR A 165 -14.65 0.03 -6.38
CA TYR A 165 -13.75 -0.10 -5.25
C TYR A 165 -13.99 -1.39 -4.46
N LYS A 166 -13.02 -1.78 -3.65
CA LYS A 166 -13.21 -2.88 -2.72
C LYS A 166 -14.03 -2.41 -1.52
N ILE A 167 -14.99 -3.23 -1.14
CA ILE A 167 -15.82 -3.03 0.05
C ILE A 167 -14.93 -3.11 1.29
N ALA A 168 -15.16 -2.20 2.23
CA ALA A 168 -14.31 -2.05 3.40
C ALA A 168 -14.36 -3.30 4.30
N GLU A 169 -15.55 -3.85 4.59
CA GLU A 169 -15.68 -5.02 5.47
C GLU A 169 -14.76 -6.17 5.02
N ASP A 170 -14.84 -6.54 3.74
CA ASP A 170 -14.00 -7.58 3.12
C ASP A 170 -12.50 -7.27 3.24
N ALA A 171 -12.12 -6.04 2.91
CA ALA A 171 -10.73 -5.61 2.87
C ALA A 171 -10.12 -5.60 4.28
N PHE A 172 -10.75 -4.90 5.23
CA PHE A 172 -10.26 -4.75 6.59
C PHE A 172 -10.31 -6.07 7.37
N SER A 173 -11.28 -6.95 7.11
CA SER A 173 -11.31 -8.30 7.65
C SER A 173 -10.06 -9.08 7.23
N ARG A 174 -9.66 -9.02 5.96
CA ARG A 174 -8.42 -9.65 5.48
C ARG A 174 -7.19 -9.05 6.10
N TYR A 175 -7.08 -7.71 6.13
CA TYR A 175 -5.91 -7.01 6.66
C TYR A 175 -5.68 -7.33 8.14
N SER A 176 -6.76 -7.28 8.92
CA SER A 176 -6.71 -7.44 10.37
C SER A 176 -6.43 -8.87 10.82
N ASN A 177 -6.75 -9.86 9.98
CA ASN A 177 -6.55 -11.28 10.29
C ASN A 177 -5.24 -11.86 9.72
N LEU A 178 -4.50 -11.09 8.93
CA LEU A 178 -3.29 -11.57 8.31
C LEU A 178 -2.15 -11.71 9.32
N ARG A 179 -1.65 -12.93 9.50
CA ARG A 179 -0.50 -13.18 10.38
C ARG A 179 0.80 -12.71 9.75
N CYS A 180 1.72 -12.25 10.59
CA CYS A 180 3.09 -12.00 10.17
C CYS A 180 4.09 -12.48 11.23
N ARG A 181 5.32 -12.73 10.79
CA ARG A 181 6.47 -12.95 11.65
C ARG A 181 7.52 -11.89 11.39
N ILE A 182 7.99 -11.24 12.45
CA ILE A 182 9.07 -10.25 12.41
C ILE A 182 10.33 -10.87 13.00
N SER A 183 11.42 -10.82 12.23
CA SER A 183 12.76 -11.16 12.71
C SER A 183 13.72 -9.99 12.45
N GLN A 184 14.85 -9.95 13.15
CA GLN A 184 15.85 -8.90 12.92
C GLN A 184 17.27 -9.38 13.20
N ASN A 185 18.23 -8.68 12.61
CA ASN A 185 19.63 -8.73 13.00
C ASN A 185 20.16 -7.29 13.23
N ALA A 186 21.47 -7.10 13.32
CA ALA A 186 22.07 -5.79 13.55
C ALA A 186 21.66 -4.72 12.51
N LYS A 187 21.45 -5.09 11.25
CA LYS A 187 21.27 -4.15 10.12
C LYS A 187 19.89 -4.20 9.48
N THR A 188 19.17 -5.31 9.59
CA THR A 188 17.90 -5.52 8.88
C THR A 188 16.78 -5.97 9.79
N ILE A 189 15.56 -5.73 9.35
CA ILE A 189 14.32 -6.32 9.85
C ILE A 189 13.70 -7.10 8.69
N SER A 190 13.24 -8.32 8.97
CA SER A 190 12.53 -9.15 8.02
C SER A 190 11.08 -9.31 8.46
N ILE A 191 10.15 -9.18 7.52
CA ILE A 191 8.72 -9.39 7.71
C ILE A 191 8.33 -10.57 6.81
N GLU A 192 7.73 -11.59 7.40
CA GLU A 192 7.26 -12.77 6.72
C GLU A 192 5.74 -12.86 6.85
N THR A 193 5.04 -12.95 5.73
CA THR A 193 3.58 -12.95 5.66
C THR A 193 3.10 -13.63 4.36
N ASN A 194 1.81 -13.52 4.02
CA ASN A 194 1.25 -14.06 2.79
C ASN A 194 0.70 -12.93 1.90
N GLY A 195 0.36 -13.26 0.65
CA GLY A 195 -0.39 -12.35 -0.22
C GLY A 195 -1.72 -11.94 0.42
N ILE A 196 -2.05 -10.65 0.31
CA ILE A 196 -3.20 -10.00 0.95
C ILE A 196 -4.27 -9.67 -0.08
N GLY A 197 -3.85 -9.20 -1.26
CA GLY A 197 -4.70 -8.57 -2.25
C GLY A 197 -5.18 -7.18 -1.82
N TYR A 198 -6.21 -6.72 -2.52
CA TYR A 198 -7.01 -5.52 -2.22
C TYR A 198 -6.19 -4.21 -2.20
N ASN A 199 -6.37 -3.41 -3.24
CA ASN A 199 -5.63 -2.18 -3.47
C ASN A 199 -6.46 -0.96 -3.02
N TYR A 200 -7.33 -0.46 -3.89
CA TYR A 200 -8.26 0.62 -3.59
C TYR A 200 -9.48 0.13 -2.81
N VAL A 201 -9.63 0.63 -1.59
CA VAL A 201 -10.75 0.36 -0.69
C VAL A 201 -11.58 1.61 -0.52
N ASP A 202 -12.88 1.47 -0.66
CA ASP A 202 -13.88 2.49 -0.36
C ASP A 202 -14.26 2.35 1.11
N PHE A 203 -14.18 3.42 1.90
CA PHE A 203 -14.62 3.41 3.29
C PHE A 203 -14.91 4.82 3.82
N TRP A 204 -15.74 4.87 4.85
CA TRP A 204 -15.92 6.07 5.66
C TRP A 204 -14.92 6.11 6.81
N LEU A 205 -14.43 7.31 7.11
CA LEU A 205 -13.62 7.58 8.30
C LEU A 205 -14.24 8.67 9.15
N GLU A 206 -14.11 8.53 10.46
CA GLU A 206 -14.41 9.56 11.46
C GLU A 206 -13.11 9.95 12.17
N LEU A 207 -12.86 11.25 12.29
CA LEU A 207 -11.64 11.74 12.93
C LEU A 207 -11.70 11.55 14.46
N ASN A 208 -10.80 10.76 15.05
CA ASN A 208 -10.82 10.50 16.50
C ASN A 208 -10.28 11.68 17.34
N SER A 209 -9.55 12.60 16.72
CA SER A 209 -8.90 13.73 17.39
C SER A 209 -8.50 14.82 16.40
N SER A 210 -8.66 16.08 16.80
CA SER A 210 -8.12 17.23 16.06
C SER A 210 -6.60 17.39 16.20
N ASN A 211 -5.96 16.70 17.14
CA ASN A 211 -4.49 16.70 17.28
C ASN A 211 -3.88 15.64 16.35
N GLN A 212 -3.76 16.00 15.08
CA GLN A 212 -3.18 15.19 14.02
C GLN A 212 -1.65 15.23 14.09
N GLN A 213 -0.98 14.15 13.69
CA GLN A 213 0.47 14.12 13.60
C GLN A 213 0.91 14.74 12.27
N GLU A 214 1.24 16.03 12.26
CA GLU A 214 1.89 16.65 11.10
C GLU A 214 3.28 16.05 10.87
N VAL A 215 3.60 15.81 9.60
CA VAL A 215 4.91 15.36 9.11
C VAL A 215 5.34 16.23 7.93
N SER A 216 6.59 16.10 7.47
CA SER A 216 7.11 17.01 6.43
C SER A 216 6.32 16.97 5.12
N ASP A 217 5.74 15.82 4.79
CA ASP A 217 5.07 15.52 3.52
C ASP A 217 3.57 15.20 3.67
N GLY A 218 2.96 15.56 4.80
CA GLY A 218 1.52 15.47 5.03
C GLY A 218 1.17 15.37 6.50
N LEU A 219 0.13 14.61 6.81
CA LEU A 219 -0.27 14.35 8.19
C LEU A 219 -0.79 12.93 8.35
N PHE A 220 -0.71 12.42 9.57
CA PHE A 220 -1.41 11.20 9.98
C PHE A 220 -2.48 11.52 11.02
N ALA A 221 -3.66 10.94 10.85
CA ALA A 221 -4.72 10.94 11.85
C ALA A 221 -4.98 9.52 12.34
N TYR A 222 -5.52 9.40 13.56
CA TYR A 222 -6.21 8.18 13.97
C TYR A 222 -7.70 8.38 13.71
N CYS A 223 -8.30 7.41 13.04
CA CYS A 223 -9.70 7.45 12.65
C CYS A 223 -10.43 6.20 13.14
N THR A 224 -11.73 6.35 13.38
CA THR A 224 -12.68 5.24 13.35
C THR A 224 -13.04 4.98 11.89
N ILE A 225 -13.15 3.73 11.50
CA ILE A 225 -13.43 3.30 10.12
C ILE A 225 -14.77 2.58 10.11
N TYR A 226 -15.61 2.95 9.15
CA TYR A 226 -16.91 2.36 8.89
C TYR A 226 -16.95 1.77 7.47
N ASP A 227 -17.94 0.92 7.19
CA ASP A 227 -18.10 0.30 5.87
C ASP A 227 -18.45 1.30 4.77
N SER A 228 -18.35 0.88 3.51
CA SER A 228 -18.67 1.68 2.31
C SER A 228 -20.14 2.13 2.28
N GLU A 229 -21.04 1.34 2.88
CA GLU A 229 -22.49 1.62 2.92
C GLU A 229 -22.92 2.51 4.10
N PHE A 230 -21.98 2.89 4.98
CA PHE A 230 -22.26 3.70 6.16
C PHE A 230 -22.93 5.04 5.81
N ASP A 231 -23.95 5.40 6.58
CA ASP A 231 -24.60 6.71 6.55
C ASP A 231 -24.24 7.51 7.81
N PRO A 232 -23.52 8.64 7.70
CA PRO A 232 -23.18 9.49 8.85
C PRO A 232 -24.40 10.15 9.53
N GLU A 233 -25.59 10.08 8.92
CA GLU A 233 -26.85 10.56 9.51
C GLU A 233 -27.60 9.49 10.32
N ASP A 234 -27.20 8.21 10.24
CA ASP A 234 -27.77 7.13 11.06
C ASP A 234 -27.31 7.27 12.52
N GLU A 235 -28.20 7.01 13.49
CA GLU A 235 -27.89 7.08 14.92
C GLU A 235 -27.23 5.80 15.46
N ASP A 236 -27.45 4.66 14.81
CA ASP A 236 -27.04 3.35 15.34
C ASP A 236 -25.56 3.01 15.01
N HIS A 237 -25.00 3.58 13.94
CA HIS A 237 -23.58 3.41 13.53
C HIS A 237 -23.13 1.92 13.45
N ASP A 238 -24.01 1.03 13.00
CA ASP A 238 -23.79 -0.42 13.02
C ASP A 238 -22.71 -0.91 12.03
N ASP A 239 -22.31 -0.07 11.07
CA ASP A 239 -21.30 -0.38 10.04
C ASP A 239 -19.84 -0.19 10.51
N LEU A 240 -19.61 -0.20 11.82
CA LEU A 240 -18.30 -0.02 12.42
C LEU A 240 -17.35 -1.18 12.06
N ILE A 241 -16.21 -0.84 11.45
CA ILE A 241 -15.13 -1.79 11.14
C ILE A 241 -14.04 -1.78 12.22
N THR A 242 -13.56 -0.59 12.61
CA THR A 242 -12.55 -0.46 13.66
C THR A 242 -12.55 0.93 14.28
N HIS A 243 -12.45 1.00 15.61
CA HIS A 243 -12.38 2.26 16.36
C HIS A 243 -11.08 3.04 16.16
N LYS A 244 -10.02 2.41 15.64
CA LYS A 244 -8.71 3.04 15.60
C LYS A 244 -7.81 2.48 14.52
N LEU A 245 -7.74 3.20 13.42
CA LEU A 245 -6.76 3.00 12.36
C LEU A 245 -5.99 4.28 12.10
N ARG A 246 -4.70 4.16 11.76
CA ARG A 246 -3.90 5.29 11.33
C ARG A 246 -4.12 5.52 9.84
N VAL A 247 -4.48 6.74 9.45
CA VAL A 247 -4.73 7.14 8.06
C VAL A 247 -3.82 8.32 7.72
N GLY A 248 -3.16 8.24 6.57
CA GLY A 248 -2.25 9.25 6.04
C GLY A 248 -2.88 10.11 4.96
N PHE A 249 -2.58 11.42 4.96
CA PHE A 249 -3.08 12.40 3.99
C PHE A 249 -1.92 13.21 3.41
N ILE A 250 -1.73 13.14 2.09
CA ILE A 250 -0.55 13.68 1.40
C ILE A 250 -0.63 15.20 1.30
N LYS A 251 0.42 15.89 1.74
CA LYS A 251 0.46 17.37 1.70
C LYS A 251 0.20 17.91 0.30
N GLY A 252 -0.70 18.88 0.21
CA GLY A 252 -1.08 19.53 -1.05
C GLY A 252 -2.23 18.83 -1.79
N SER A 253 -2.73 17.69 -1.31
CA SER A 253 -3.97 17.09 -1.82
C SER A 253 -5.18 17.80 -1.24
N ASP A 254 -6.31 17.69 -1.92
CA ASP A 254 -7.60 18.21 -1.43
C ASP A 254 -7.98 17.56 -0.09
N LEU A 255 -7.78 16.24 0.01
CA LEU A 255 -7.99 15.49 1.25
C LEU A 255 -7.16 16.02 2.42
N TYR A 256 -5.88 16.32 2.20
CA TYR A 256 -5.02 16.91 3.24
C TYR A 256 -5.56 18.28 3.69
N ASN A 257 -5.98 19.12 2.75
CA ASN A 257 -6.53 20.45 3.06
C ASN A 257 -7.84 20.34 3.86
N LYS A 258 -8.72 19.41 3.49
CA LYS A 258 -9.98 19.12 4.18
C LYS A 258 -9.74 18.61 5.59
N VAL A 259 -8.93 17.56 5.75
CA VAL A 259 -8.65 16.95 7.07
C VAL A 259 -7.99 17.92 8.03
N LYS A 260 -7.13 18.83 7.54
CA LYS A 260 -6.49 19.83 8.38
C LYS A 260 -7.48 20.75 9.09
N THR A 261 -8.65 20.98 8.52
CA THR A 261 -9.70 21.82 9.13
C THR A 261 -10.76 21.00 9.85
N MET A 262 -10.74 19.68 9.72
CA MET A 262 -11.74 18.81 10.34
C MET A 262 -11.61 18.76 11.87
N LYS A 263 -12.75 18.64 12.53
CA LYS A 263 -12.88 18.45 13.97
C LYS A 263 -13.02 16.96 14.30
N LYS A 264 -12.75 16.62 15.56
CA LYS A 264 -13.09 15.30 16.09
C LYS A 264 -14.58 15.00 15.86
N GLY A 265 -14.88 13.81 15.40
CA GLY A 265 -16.24 13.35 15.11
C GLY A 265 -16.76 13.72 13.72
N GLU A 266 -15.99 14.47 12.92
CA GLU A 266 -16.36 14.72 11.53
C GLU A 266 -15.96 13.56 10.64
N PHE A 267 -16.81 13.30 9.64
CA PHE A 267 -16.72 12.18 8.72
C PHE A 267 -16.15 12.58 7.36
N LEU A 268 -15.59 11.60 6.67
CA LEU A 268 -15.12 11.72 5.30
C LEU A 268 -15.22 10.38 4.58
N HIS A 269 -15.76 10.38 3.37
CA HIS A 269 -15.86 9.20 2.52
C HIS A 269 -14.69 9.15 1.54
N VAL A 270 -13.85 8.12 1.62
CA VAL A 270 -12.59 8.07 0.87
C VAL A 270 -12.34 6.76 0.16
N ALA A 271 -11.62 6.87 -0.96
CA ALA A 271 -10.81 5.78 -1.49
C ALA A 271 -9.44 5.81 -0.77
N GLY A 272 -9.01 4.67 -0.25
CA GLY A 272 -7.70 4.53 0.36
C GLY A 272 -6.98 3.25 -0.05
N ILE A 273 -5.67 3.28 0.10
CA ILE A 273 -4.79 2.15 -0.17
C ILE A 273 -4.05 1.71 1.10
N PRO A 274 -3.85 0.41 1.30
CA PRO A 274 -3.19 -0.11 2.48
C PRO A 274 -1.66 -0.02 2.38
N ARG A 275 -1.02 0.06 3.53
CA ARG A 275 0.44 0.05 3.68
C ARG A 275 0.85 -0.64 4.96
N ILE A 276 1.93 -1.42 4.93
CA ILE A 276 2.55 -1.93 6.15
C ILE A 276 3.07 -0.76 7.02
N ASN A 277 2.59 -0.69 8.26
CA ASN A 277 2.98 0.34 9.22
C ASN A 277 4.40 0.07 9.74
N LEU A 278 5.39 0.65 9.06
CA LEU A 278 6.80 0.48 9.41
C LEU A 278 7.16 1.04 10.79
N ASN A 279 6.38 2.00 11.32
CA ASN A 279 6.60 2.51 12.67
C ASN A 279 6.29 1.43 13.71
N LEU A 280 5.18 0.72 13.54
CA LEU A 280 4.81 -0.39 14.42
C LEU A 280 5.70 -1.62 14.20
N VAL A 281 6.12 -1.91 12.96
CA VAL A 281 7.16 -2.93 12.69
C VAL A 281 8.43 -2.63 13.47
N ARG A 282 8.92 -1.38 13.42
CA ARG A 282 10.13 -0.96 14.11
C ARG A 282 9.99 -1.09 15.63
N TRP A 283 8.84 -0.69 16.18
CA TRP A 283 8.54 -0.86 17.60
C TRP A 283 8.52 -2.34 18.00
N ARG A 284 7.85 -3.21 17.25
CA ARG A 284 7.78 -4.65 17.52
C ARG A 284 9.18 -5.27 17.52
N ALA A 285 10.00 -4.94 16.52
CA ALA A 285 11.39 -5.39 16.47
C ALA A 285 12.18 -4.94 17.71
N ASN A 286 12.09 -3.67 18.11
CA ASN A 286 12.82 -3.18 19.29
C ASN A 286 12.39 -3.80 20.62
N ASN A 287 11.13 -4.27 20.72
CA ASN A 287 10.58 -4.84 21.95
C ASN A 287 10.55 -6.37 21.95
N GLY A 288 10.93 -7.03 20.85
CA GLY A 288 10.81 -8.48 20.70
C GLY A 288 11.61 -9.30 21.71
N SER A 289 12.70 -8.77 22.29
CA SER A 289 13.47 -9.47 23.31
C SER A 289 12.77 -9.53 24.67
N SER A 290 12.03 -8.46 25.04
CA SER A 290 11.26 -8.40 26.30
C SER A 290 9.82 -8.88 26.13
N ARG A 291 9.31 -8.83 24.91
CA ARG A 291 7.93 -9.17 24.54
C ARG A 291 7.93 -10.03 23.27
N PRO A 292 8.36 -11.30 23.33
CA PRO A 292 8.50 -12.15 22.15
C PRO A 292 7.18 -12.36 21.39
N GLU A 293 6.03 -12.21 22.04
CA GLU A 293 4.72 -12.33 21.41
C GLU A 293 4.48 -11.28 20.32
N VAL A 294 5.05 -10.07 20.46
CA VAL A 294 4.79 -8.97 19.50
C VAL A 294 5.39 -9.23 18.13
N LEU A 295 6.34 -10.18 18.03
CA LEU A 295 6.96 -10.58 16.79
C LEU A 295 6.07 -11.47 15.92
N ASN A 296 4.98 -12.02 16.47
CA ASN A 296 4.08 -12.95 15.78
C ASN A 296 2.62 -12.47 15.73
N TRP A 297 2.36 -11.21 16.10
CA TRP A 297 1.05 -10.59 15.93
C TRP A 297 0.68 -10.40 14.45
N ASN A 298 -0.61 -10.13 14.20
CA ASN A 298 -1.10 -9.82 12.86
C ASN A 298 -0.34 -8.64 12.23
N LEU A 299 -0.25 -8.63 10.91
CA LEU A 299 0.53 -7.67 10.12
C LEU A 299 0.09 -6.24 10.48
N PRO A 300 1.00 -5.38 10.95
CA PRO A 300 0.62 -4.02 11.26
C PRO A 300 0.43 -3.25 9.96
N TYR A 301 -0.76 -2.66 9.77
CA TYR A 301 -1.08 -1.86 8.60
C TYR A 301 -1.61 -0.48 9.00
N GLU A 302 -1.62 0.41 8.03
CA GLU A 302 -2.22 1.75 8.04
C GLU A 302 -2.75 2.04 6.63
N MET A 303 -3.59 3.05 6.48
CA MET A 303 -4.13 3.46 5.17
C MET A 303 -3.52 4.79 4.72
N ILE A 304 -3.48 5.01 3.41
CA ILE A 304 -3.27 6.32 2.80
C ILE A 304 -4.56 6.66 2.05
N ALA A 305 -5.18 7.79 2.37
CA ALA A 305 -6.34 8.27 1.63
C ALA A 305 -5.86 8.93 0.32
N VAL A 306 -6.44 8.53 -0.81
CA VAL A 306 -5.96 8.87 -2.15
C VAL A 306 -7.02 9.50 -3.06
N GLY A 307 -8.29 9.48 -2.64
CA GLY A 307 -9.36 10.22 -3.31
C GLY A 307 -10.58 10.35 -2.40
N GLU A 308 -11.32 11.44 -2.55
CA GLU A 308 -12.63 11.61 -1.94
C GLU A 308 -13.69 10.90 -2.81
N ILE A 309 -14.66 10.23 -2.19
CA ILE A 309 -15.71 9.49 -2.91
C ILE A 309 -16.97 10.33 -3.14
N ASP A 310 -17.29 11.24 -2.22
CA ASP A 310 -18.51 12.08 -2.21
C ASP A 310 -18.22 13.59 -2.07
#